data_AF-A0AA38HRH2-F1
#
_entry.id   AF-A0AA38HRH2-F1
#
_cell.length_a   1.000
_cell.length_b   1.000
_cell.length_c   1.000
_cell.angle_alpha   90.00
_cell.angle_beta   90.00
_cell.angle_gamma   90.00
#
_symmetry.space_group_name_H-M   'P 1'
#
loop_
_entity.id
_entity.type
_entity.pdbx_description
1 polymer ?
#
loop_
_entity_poly.entity_id
_entity_poly.type
_entity_poly.pdbx_seq_one_letter_code
_entity_poly.pdbx_strand_id
1 'polypeptide(L)'
;MYVKKNRDKIVELSVLDNYKTPGEKMNCLCTTYDLVFAEIKTAMVAVISQNSEKENEIPVIDNRDILPVLMVVIIKSKLSHVFSNLFYVKSFYHTMDDNRVISDIFRSFEKAVHEVAKTDTRDVQPGAAKMIQSIDLEEYMKITLSDEDQSRRTLVDEANHRALNLITKSTVDHDFV
;
A
#
# COMPACT_ATOMS: atom_id res chain seq x y z
N MET A 1 -0.17 16.51 -22.30
CA MET A 1 0.44 16.36 -20.96
C MET A 1 -0.66 15.86 -20.02
N TYR A 2 -0.83 14.55 -19.90
CA TYR A 2 -1.89 13.97 -19.07
C TYR A 2 -1.43 13.95 -17.62
N VAL A 3 -2.06 14.77 -16.78
CA VAL A 3 -1.93 14.69 -15.33
C VAL A 3 -2.56 13.36 -14.91
N LYS A 4 -1.72 12.33 -14.72
CA LYS A 4 -2.14 11.05 -14.15
C LYS A 4 -2.50 11.33 -12.69
N LYS A 5 -3.77 11.60 -12.43
CA LYS A 5 -4.34 11.69 -11.08
C LYS A 5 -3.92 10.40 -10.38
N ASN A 6 -3.07 10.48 -9.37
CA ASN A 6 -2.69 9.35 -8.51
C ASN A 6 -3.97 8.84 -7.83
N ARG A 7 -4.69 7.96 -8.51
CA ARG A 7 -5.78 7.21 -7.90
C ARG A 7 -5.15 6.15 -7.02
N ASP A 8 -5.53 6.15 -5.77
CA ASP A 8 -5.19 5.09 -4.84
C ASP A 8 -5.85 3.78 -5.34
N LYS A 9 -5.08 2.70 -5.40
CA LYS A 9 -5.55 1.34 -5.76
C LYS A 9 -6.76 0.90 -4.94
N ILE A 10 -6.84 1.32 -3.67
CA ILE A 10 -7.96 1.04 -2.78
C ILE A 10 -9.21 1.78 -3.24
N VAL A 11 -9.08 3.07 -3.59
CA VAL A 11 -10.19 3.90 -4.07
C VAL A 11 -10.68 3.41 -5.42
N GLU A 12 -9.77 3.10 -6.34
CA GLU A 12 -10.12 2.56 -7.66
C GLU A 12 -10.93 1.26 -7.53
N LEU A 13 -10.47 0.34 -6.69
CA LEU A 13 -11.18 -0.93 -6.50
C LEU A 13 -12.50 -0.73 -5.73
N SER A 14 -12.57 0.20 -4.78
CA SER A 14 -13.77 0.42 -3.94
C SER A 14 -15.02 0.79 -4.73
N VAL A 15 -14.88 1.33 -5.94
CA VAL A 15 -16.00 1.70 -6.81
C VAL A 15 -16.42 0.57 -7.77
N LEU A 16 -15.85 -0.64 -7.64
CA LEU A 16 -16.17 -1.80 -8.49
C LEU A 16 -17.68 -2.08 -8.56
N ASP A 17 -18.37 -1.94 -7.42
CA ASP A 17 -19.81 -2.18 -7.29
C ASP A 17 -20.64 -1.18 -8.12
N ASN A 18 -20.12 0.02 -8.41
CA ASN A 18 -20.83 1.07 -9.13
C ASN A 18 -20.85 0.86 -10.65
N TYR A 19 -19.93 0.06 -11.18
CA TYR A 19 -19.88 -0.25 -12.61
C TYR A 19 -20.98 -1.23 -13.01
N LYS A 20 -21.59 -1.02 -14.18
CA LYS A 20 -22.76 -1.80 -14.63
C LYS A 20 -22.40 -2.89 -15.64
N THR A 21 -21.38 -2.63 -16.45
CA THR A 21 -20.97 -3.55 -17.50
C THR A 21 -19.80 -4.44 -17.04
N PRO A 22 -19.68 -5.68 -17.57
CA PRO A 22 -18.55 -6.55 -17.27
C PRO A 22 -17.22 -5.93 -17.73
N GLY A 23 -17.23 -5.16 -18.83
CA GLY A 23 -16.04 -4.47 -19.32
C GLY A 23 -15.55 -3.34 -18.40
N GLU A 24 -16.45 -2.53 -17.86
CA GLU A 24 -16.07 -1.51 -16.86
C GLU A 24 -15.49 -2.14 -15.59
N LYS A 25 -16.11 -3.22 -15.09
CA LYS A 25 -15.60 -3.96 -13.93
C LYS A 25 -14.22 -4.56 -14.24
N MET A 26 -14.02 -5.18 -15.40
CA MET A 26 -12.72 -5.71 -15.79
C MET A 26 -11.66 -4.60 -15.90
N ASN A 27 -12.02 -3.44 -16.46
CA ASN A 27 -11.11 -2.29 -16.54
C ASN A 27 -10.72 -1.75 -15.15
N CYS A 28 -11.65 -1.73 -14.20
CA CYS A 28 -11.37 -1.39 -12.80
C CYS A 28 -10.35 -2.37 -12.19
N LEU A 29 -10.52 -3.68 -12.41
CA LEU A 29 -9.56 -4.70 -11.96
C LEU A 29 -8.17 -4.50 -12.60
N CYS A 30 -8.10 -4.30 -13.92
CA CYS A 30 -6.84 -4.03 -14.62
C CYS A 30 -6.14 -2.76 -14.09
N THR A 31 -6.90 -1.67 -13.95
CA THR A 31 -6.35 -0.39 -13.45
C THR A 31 -5.84 -0.54 -12.03
N THR A 32 -6.59 -1.23 -11.16
CA THR A 32 -6.16 -1.54 -9.79
C THR A 32 -4.87 -2.35 -9.78
N TYR A 33 -4.77 -3.36 -10.64
CA TYR A 33 -3.60 -4.22 -10.76
C TYR A 33 -2.36 -3.44 -11.21
N ASP A 34 -2.51 -2.55 -12.19
CA ASP A 34 -1.43 -1.67 -12.65
C ASP A 34 -0.96 -0.71 -11.55
N LEU A 35 -1.91 -0.18 -10.73
CA LEU A 35 -1.59 0.69 -9.59
C LEU A 35 -0.82 -0.07 -8.51
N VAL A 36 -1.22 -1.30 -8.20
CA VAL A 36 -0.47 -2.21 -7.29
C VAL A 36 0.96 -2.40 -7.79
N PHE A 37 1.11 -2.73 -9.07
CA PHE A 37 2.42 -2.94 -9.68
C PHE A 37 3.31 -1.70 -9.67
N ALA A 38 2.73 -0.54 -9.96
CA ALA A 38 3.45 0.72 -9.93
C ALA A 38 3.99 1.01 -8.53
N GLU A 39 3.16 0.82 -7.50
CA GLU A 39 3.56 1.04 -6.10
C GLU A 39 4.66 0.08 -5.65
N ILE A 40 4.54 -1.20 -6.01
CA ILE A 40 5.58 -2.20 -5.72
C ILE A 40 6.90 -1.80 -6.38
N LYS A 41 6.89 -1.43 -7.67
CA LYS A 41 8.09 -0.97 -8.39
C LYS A 41 8.68 0.29 -7.76
N THR A 42 7.86 1.26 -7.37
CA THR A 42 8.32 2.47 -6.68
C THR A 42 8.97 2.14 -5.34
N ALA A 43 8.39 1.23 -4.56
CA ALA A 43 8.98 0.77 -3.30
C ALA A 43 10.32 0.06 -3.53
N MET A 44 10.43 -0.79 -4.55
CA MET A 44 11.70 -1.42 -4.93
C MET A 44 12.76 -0.39 -5.28
N VAL A 45 12.44 0.58 -6.15
CA VAL A 45 13.38 1.63 -6.55
C VAL A 45 13.86 2.43 -5.33
N ALA A 46 12.98 2.72 -4.36
CA ALA A 46 13.36 3.38 -3.12
C ALA A 46 14.34 2.53 -2.30
N VAL A 47 14.09 1.22 -2.16
CA VAL A 47 14.98 0.29 -1.47
C VAL A 47 16.35 0.19 -2.17
N ILE A 48 16.37 0.06 -3.50
CA ILE A 48 17.60 0.05 -4.30
C ILE A 48 18.38 1.34 -4.11
N SER A 49 17.72 2.49 -4.18
CA SER A 49 18.36 3.79 -4.05
C SER A 49 18.98 4.00 -2.66
N GLN A 50 18.37 3.44 -1.62
CA GLN A 50 18.87 3.51 -0.23
C GLN A 50 19.97 2.48 0.07
N ASN A 51 20.07 1.42 -0.73
CA ASN A 51 21.00 0.29 -0.52
C ASN A 51 21.88 0.07 -1.76
N SER A 52 22.31 1.14 -2.43
CA SER A 52 23.01 1.09 -3.72
C SER A 52 24.29 0.26 -3.70
N GLU A 53 24.96 0.12 -2.55
CA GLU A 53 26.15 -0.72 -2.37
C GLU A 53 25.84 -2.23 -2.34
N LYS A 54 24.56 -2.61 -2.22
CA LYS A 54 24.07 -3.99 -2.09
C LYS A 54 22.94 -4.32 -3.08
N GLU A 55 22.92 -3.67 -4.23
CA GLU A 55 21.86 -3.83 -5.24
C GLU A 55 21.62 -5.31 -5.63
N ASN A 56 22.69 -6.12 -5.68
CA ASN A 56 22.62 -7.55 -5.99
C ASN A 56 21.91 -8.41 -4.92
N GLU A 57 21.70 -7.89 -3.72
CA GLU A 57 20.99 -8.58 -2.62
C GLU A 57 19.48 -8.32 -2.66
N ILE A 58 18.99 -7.46 -3.56
CA ILE A 58 17.58 -7.06 -3.62
C ILE A 58 16.79 -8.11 -4.40
N PRO A 59 15.77 -8.75 -3.80
CA PRO A 59 15.04 -9.83 -4.44
C PRO A 59 14.25 -9.32 -5.66
N VAL A 60 14.26 -10.11 -6.72
CA VAL A 60 13.41 -9.88 -7.90
C VAL A 60 11.97 -10.23 -7.50
N ILE A 61 11.07 -9.26 -7.60
CA ILE A 61 9.66 -9.47 -7.34
C ILE A 61 9.03 -10.23 -8.52
N ASP A 62 8.48 -11.40 -8.23
CA ASP A 62 7.70 -12.19 -9.18
C ASP A 62 6.21 -11.85 -9.06
N ASN A 63 5.41 -12.21 -10.07
CA ASN A 63 3.96 -12.05 -10.06
C ASN A 63 3.28 -12.73 -8.87
N ARG A 64 3.95 -13.71 -8.24
CA ARG A 64 3.48 -14.41 -7.04
C ARG A 64 3.46 -13.51 -5.80
N ASP A 65 4.35 -12.52 -5.76
CA ASP A 65 4.51 -11.59 -4.62
C ASP A 65 3.44 -10.50 -4.61
N ILE A 66 2.64 -10.41 -5.69
CA ILE A 66 1.52 -9.48 -5.82
C ILE A 66 0.31 -9.96 -5.03
N LEU A 67 0.15 -11.27 -4.87
CA LEU A 67 -1.03 -11.87 -4.26
C LEU A 67 -1.31 -11.32 -2.84
N PRO A 68 -0.33 -11.26 -1.92
CA PRO A 68 -0.55 -10.66 -0.59
C PRO A 68 -0.95 -9.17 -0.66
N VAL A 69 -0.36 -8.41 -1.58
CA VAL A 69 -0.70 -6.99 -1.76
C VAL A 69 -2.12 -6.83 -2.27
N LEU A 70 -2.55 -7.65 -3.23
CA LEU A 70 -3.93 -7.68 -3.71
C LEU A 70 -4.92 -8.04 -2.60
N MET A 71 -4.59 -9.03 -1.76
CA MET A 71 -5.42 -9.39 -0.61
C MET A 71 -5.63 -8.18 0.32
N VAL A 72 -4.57 -7.45 0.65
CA VAL A 72 -4.67 -6.23 1.47
C VAL A 72 -5.53 -5.16 0.80
N VAL A 73 -5.37 -4.95 -0.51
CA VAL A 73 -6.19 -3.99 -1.27
C VAL A 73 -7.67 -4.38 -1.24
N ILE A 74 -7.99 -5.66 -1.49
CA ILE A 74 -9.37 -6.18 -1.45
C ILE A 74 -10.01 -5.95 -0.07
N ILE A 75 -9.29 -6.28 1.01
CA ILE A 75 -9.76 -6.06 2.39
C ILE A 75 -10.02 -4.58 2.64
N LYS A 76 -9.06 -3.71 2.29
CA LYS A 76 -9.17 -2.27 2.52
C LYS A 76 -10.24 -1.59 1.66
N SER A 77 -10.54 -2.13 0.49
CA SER A 77 -11.57 -1.60 -0.42
C SER A 77 -13.00 -1.91 0.03
N LYS A 78 -13.20 -2.78 1.03
CA LYS A 78 -14.51 -3.06 1.66
C LYS A 78 -15.62 -3.41 0.65
N LEU A 79 -15.27 -4.24 -0.33
CA LEU A 79 -16.19 -4.64 -1.40
C LEU A 79 -17.34 -5.49 -0.84
N SER A 80 -18.59 -5.09 -1.10
CA SER A 80 -19.76 -5.79 -0.58
C SER A 80 -20.14 -7.00 -1.44
N HIS A 81 -19.91 -6.91 -2.76
CA HIS A 81 -20.36 -7.91 -3.72
C HIS A 81 -19.22 -8.50 -4.55
N VAL A 82 -18.02 -8.63 -3.97
CA VAL A 82 -16.82 -9.05 -4.71
C VAL A 82 -16.99 -10.38 -5.44
N PHE A 83 -17.54 -11.40 -4.79
CA PHE A 83 -17.78 -12.71 -5.41
C PHE A 83 -18.75 -12.62 -6.59
N SER A 84 -19.87 -11.90 -6.41
CA SER A 84 -20.88 -11.72 -7.47
C SER A 84 -20.32 -10.90 -8.63
N ASN A 85 -19.51 -9.87 -8.38
CA ASN A 85 -18.84 -9.10 -9.42
C ASN A 85 -17.87 -9.95 -10.22
N LEU A 86 -17.03 -10.74 -9.56
CA LEU A 86 -16.08 -11.61 -10.25
C LEU A 86 -16.83 -12.66 -11.09
N PHE A 87 -17.86 -13.29 -10.53
CA PHE A 87 -18.72 -14.21 -11.28
C PHE A 87 -19.35 -13.53 -12.51
N TYR A 88 -19.90 -12.33 -12.34
CA TYR A 88 -20.50 -11.57 -13.44
C TYR A 88 -19.49 -11.24 -14.54
N VAL A 89 -18.28 -10.79 -14.18
CA VAL A 89 -17.21 -10.54 -15.17
C VAL A 89 -16.83 -11.84 -15.89
N LYS A 90 -16.62 -12.93 -15.16
CA LYS A 90 -16.28 -14.24 -15.74
C LYS A 90 -17.32 -14.73 -16.74
N SER A 91 -18.61 -14.53 -16.44
CA SER A 91 -19.70 -15.02 -17.28
C SER A 91 -19.99 -14.15 -18.50
N PHE A 92 -19.79 -12.83 -18.41
CA PHE A 92 -20.28 -11.88 -19.42
C PHE A 92 -19.18 -11.05 -20.10
N TYR A 93 -17.91 -11.18 -19.70
CA TYR A 93 -16.79 -10.54 -20.38
C TYR A 93 -16.20 -11.46 -21.46
N HIS A 94 -16.78 -11.42 -22.66
CA HIS A 94 -16.48 -12.37 -23.74
C HIS A 94 -15.04 -12.31 -24.28
N THR A 95 -14.31 -11.21 -24.06
CA THR A 95 -12.94 -11.04 -24.57
C THR A 95 -11.86 -11.52 -23.57
N MET A 96 -12.27 -12.15 -22.46
CA MET A 96 -11.33 -12.64 -21.44
C MET A 96 -10.37 -13.69 -22.00
N ASP A 97 -10.87 -14.63 -22.81
CA ASP A 97 -10.09 -15.76 -23.31
C ASP A 97 -9.15 -15.37 -24.45
N ASP A 98 -9.47 -14.29 -25.17
CA ASP A 98 -8.65 -13.78 -26.27
C ASP A 98 -7.40 -13.02 -25.78
N ASN A 99 -7.39 -12.60 -24.51
CA ASN A 99 -6.31 -11.81 -23.94
C ASN A 99 -5.76 -12.47 -22.67
N ARG A 100 -4.63 -13.18 -22.85
CA ARG A 100 -3.94 -13.88 -21.77
C ARG A 100 -3.60 -12.96 -20.58
N VAL A 101 -3.18 -11.73 -20.83
CA VAL A 101 -2.83 -10.79 -19.76
C VAL A 101 -4.07 -10.45 -18.92
N ILE A 102 -5.20 -10.18 -19.56
CA ILE A 102 -6.48 -9.93 -18.88
C ILE A 102 -6.92 -11.16 -18.09
N SER A 103 -6.83 -12.36 -18.68
CA SER A 103 -7.16 -13.62 -18.01
C SER A 103 -6.29 -13.87 -16.76
N ASP A 104 -4.98 -13.61 -16.86
CA ASP A 104 -4.05 -13.77 -15.75
C ASP A 104 -4.30 -12.75 -14.62
N ILE A 105 -4.63 -11.50 -14.96
CA ILE A 105 -5.05 -10.47 -13.99
C ILE A 105 -6.33 -10.92 -13.29
N PHE A 106 -7.36 -11.31 -14.05
CA PHE A 106 -8.62 -11.76 -13.50
C PHE A 106 -8.45 -12.95 -12.54
N ARG A 107 -7.64 -13.95 -12.94
CA ARG A 107 -7.31 -15.10 -12.10
C ARG A 107 -6.57 -14.71 -10.83
N SER A 108 -5.74 -13.67 -10.88
CA SER A 108 -5.04 -13.15 -9.69
C SER A 108 -6.04 -12.56 -8.68
N PHE A 109 -7.07 -11.85 -9.14
CA PHE A 109 -8.15 -11.39 -8.27
C PHE A 109 -9.02 -12.54 -7.74
N GLU A 110 -9.42 -13.50 -8.58
CA GLU A 110 -10.16 -14.69 -8.11
C GLU A 110 -9.39 -15.42 -7.00
N LYS A 111 -8.08 -15.63 -7.21
CA LYS A 111 -7.22 -16.25 -6.22
C LYS A 111 -7.15 -15.42 -4.94
N ALA A 112 -6.90 -14.11 -5.04
CA ALA A 112 -6.78 -13.24 -3.87
C ALA A 112 -8.08 -13.21 -3.04
N VAL A 113 -9.25 -13.11 -3.69
CA VAL A 113 -10.55 -13.14 -3.02
C VAL A 113 -10.78 -14.47 -2.31
N HIS A 114 -10.42 -15.59 -2.95
CA HIS A 114 -10.53 -16.92 -2.34
C HIS A 114 -9.63 -17.09 -1.13
N GLU A 115 -8.38 -16.61 -1.19
CA GLU A 115 -7.46 -16.64 -0.05
C GLU A 115 -7.96 -15.75 1.09
N VAL A 116 -8.44 -14.53 0.81
CA VAL A 116 -9.04 -13.64 1.84
C VAL A 116 -10.22 -14.32 2.54
N ALA A 117 -11.08 -15.01 1.80
CA ALA A 117 -12.24 -15.68 2.38
C ALA A 117 -11.90 -16.93 3.20
N LYS A 118 -10.74 -17.56 2.92
CA LYS A 118 -10.23 -18.71 3.69
C LYS A 118 -9.40 -18.32 4.90
N THR A 119 -8.85 -17.11 4.92
CA THR A 119 -7.94 -16.67 5.98
C THR A 119 -8.69 -16.62 7.30
N ASP A 120 -8.30 -17.46 8.27
CA ASP A 120 -8.79 -17.33 9.64
C ASP A 120 -8.03 -16.17 10.29
N THR A 121 -8.73 -15.40 11.14
CA THR A 121 -8.14 -14.41 12.05
C THR A 121 -6.94 -14.93 12.85
N ARG A 122 -6.85 -16.25 13.06
CA ARG A 122 -5.75 -16.92 13.76
C ARG A 122 -4.48 -17.09 12.90
N ASP A 123 -4.62 -17.08 11.57
CA ASP A 123 -3.52 -17.24 10.63
C ASP A 123 -2.79 -15.91 10.36
N VAL A 124 -3.42 -14.79 10.72
CA VAL A 124 -2.84 -13.46 10.61
C VAL A 124 -2.09 -13.15 11.91
N GLN A 125 -0.78 -13.33 11.91
CA GLN A 125 0.03 -12.79 13.01
C GLN A 125 -0.10 -11.26 12.98
N PRO A 126 -0.50 -10.61 14.10
CA PRO A 126 -0.41 -9.17 14.20
C PRO A 126 1.04 -8.78 13.96
N GLY A 127 1.30 -8.04 12.87
CA GLY A 127 2.64 -7.63 12.52
C GLY A 127 3.29 -6.94 13.71
N ALA A 128 4.43 -7.47 14.18
CA ALA A 128 5.23 -6.85 15.23
C ALA A 128 5.75 -5.44 14.84
N ALA A 129 5.64 -5.09 13.56
CA ALA A 129 5.78 -3.72 13.10
C ALA A 129 4.42 -3.02 13.23
N LYS A 130 4.34 -2.07 14.17
CA LYS A 130 3.38 -0.98 14.11
C LYS A 130 3.40 -0.43 12.69
N MET A 131 2.44 -0.83 11.86
CA MET A 131 2.17 -0.14 10.61
C MET A 131 1.61 1.21 11.05
N ILE A 132 2.49 2.20 11.21
CA ILE A 132 2.14 3.57 11.56
C ILE A 132 1.30 4.09 10.38
N GLN A 133 -0.01 3.90 10.45
CA GLN A 133 -0.94 4.42 9.45
C GLN A 133 -1.21 5.91 9.63
N SER A 134 -0.84 6.46 10.78
CA SER A 134 -0.73 7.87 11.10
C SER A 134 -0.34 7.92 12.58
N ILE A 135 0.79 8.52 12.93
CA ILE A 135 1.01 8.90 14.33
C ILE A 135 -0.03 9.97 14.63
N ASP A 136 -0.93 9.67 15.55
CA ASP A 136 -1.79 10.67 16.17
C ASP A 136 -0.87 11.68 16.89
N LEU A 137 -1.09 12.97 16.66
CA LEU A 137 -0.26 14.04 17.23
C LEU A 137 -0.28 13.98 18.77
N GLU A 138 -1.39 13.52 19.33
CA GLU A 138 -1.58 13.31 20.76
C GLU A 138 -0.70 12.16 21.29
N GLU A 139 -0.52 11.10 20.51
CA GLU A 139 0.38 9.99 20.82
C GLU A 139 1.85 10.41 20.69
N TYR A 140 2.20 11.26 19.71
CA TYR A 140 3.54 11.82 19.54
C TYR A 140 3.97 12.71 20.72
N MET A 141 3.07 13.57 21.20
CA MET A 141 3.33 14.43 22.36
C MET A 141 3.50 13.61 23.64
N LYS A 142 2.75 12.52 23.80
CA LYS A 142 2.91 11.63 24.96
C LYS A 142 4.26 10.94 25.00
N ILE A 143 4.74 10.47 23.84
CA ILE A 143 6.03 9.78 23.71
C ILE A 143 7.20 10.75 23.92
N THR A 144 7.07 12.00 23.48
CA THR A 144 8.14 13.01 23.62
C THR A 144 8.22 13.66 25.01
N LEU A 145 7.15 13.55 25.81
CA LEU A 145 7.11 14.06 27.19
C LEU A 145 7.40 12.99 28.24
N SER A 146 7.40 11.70 27.90
CA SER A 146 7.51 10.62 28.90
C SER A 146 8.92 10.12 29.18
N ASP A 147 9.92 10.42 28.35
CA ASP A 147 11.23 9.76 28.47
C ASP A 147 12.37 10.76 28.75
N GLU A 148 12.38 11.29 29.97
CA GLU A 148 13.63 11.45 30.71
C GLU A 148 14.08 10.05 31.18
N ASP A 149 14.55 9.19 30.26
CA ASP A 149 15.43 8.10 30.67
C ASP A 149 16.33 7.61 29.53
N GLN A 150 17.63 7.65 29.81
CA GLN A 150 18.72 7.33 28.92
C GLN A 150 18.82 5.82 28.69
N SER A 151 18.79 5.36 27.43
CA SER A 151 19.74 4.36 26.87
C SER A 151 19.20 3.72 25.58
N ARG A 152 19.48 4.35 24.44
CA ARG A 152 19.80 3.76 23.11
C ARG A 152 19.58 4.83 22.04
N ARG A 153 20.57 5.70 21.86
CA ARG A 153 20.56 6.68 20.75
C ARG A 153 20.73 5.92 19.44
N THR A 154 19.69 5.93 18.62
CA THR A 154 19.77 5.52 17.21
C THR A 154 20.03 6.75 16.33
N LEU A 155 20.57 6.55 15.11
CA LEU A 155 20.93 7.63 14.18
C LEU A 155 19.75 8.57 13.84
N VAL A 156 18.52 8.09 13.99
CA VAL A 156 17.28 8.87 13.82
C VAL A 156 17.10 9.88 14.96
N ASP A 157 17.52 9.54 16.18
CA ASP A 157 17.42 10.42 17.34
C ASP A 157 18.38 11.61 17.22
N GLU A 158 19.54 11.40 16.60
CA GLU A 158 20.51 12.48 16.37
C GLU A 158 20.04 13.46 15.29
N ALA A 159 19.41 12.95 14.22
CA ALA A 159 18.81 13.79 13.18
C ALA A 159 17.64 14.61 13.72
N ASN A 160 16.77 14.00 14.53
CA ASN A 160 15.64 14.67 15.17
C ASN A 160 16.10 15.69 16.21
N HIS A 161 17.17 15.41 16.96
CA HIS A 161 17.74 16.36 17.91
C HIS A 161 18.36 17.58 17.21
N ARG A 162 19.02 17.39 16.06
CA ARG A 162 19.53 18.49 15.24
C ARG A 162 18.41 19.36 14.66
N ALA A 163 17.33 18.74 14.19
CA ALA A 163 16.16 19.47 13.68
C ALA A 163 15.49 20.30 14.79
N LEU A 164 15.31 19.72 15.98
CA LEU A 164 14.78 20.44 17.15
C LEU A 164 15.67 21.62 17.55
N ASN A 165 16.99 21.42 17.63
CA ASN A 165 17.91 22.52 17.94
C ASN A 165 17.88 23.65 16.90
N LEU A 166 17.69 23.33 15.62
CA LEU A 166 17.53 24.34 14.56
C LEU A 166 16.21 25.12 14.70
N ILE A 167 15.13 24.45 15.10
CA ILE A 167 13.82 25.09 15.33
C ILE A 167 13.89 26.00 16.56
N THR A 168 14.46 25.51 17.67
CA THR A 168 14.61 26.30 18.90
C THR A 168 15.52 27.50 18.65
N LYS A 169 16.64 27.32 17.94
CA LYS A 169 17.53 28.44 17.61
C LYS A 169 16.85 29.47 16.72
N SER A 170 16.04 29.03 15.74
CA SER A 170 15.29 29.92 14.85
C SER A 170 14.11 30.64 15.52
N THR A 171 13.65 30.16 16.68
CA THR A 171 12.53 30.77 17.43
C THR A 171 12.97 31.66 18.58
N VAL A 172 14.24 31.60 18.98
CA VAL A 172 14.82 32.46 20.04
C VAL A 172 15.39 33.78 19.47
N ASP A 173 15.71 33.85 18.18
CA ASP A 173 16.30 35.05 17.55
C ASP A 173 15.27 36.13 17.12
N HIS A 174 14.03 36.09 17.61
CA HIS A 174 12.99 37.05 17.19
C HIS A 174 12.32 37.87 18.30
N ASP A 175 12.98 38.10 19.44
CA ASP A 175 12.60 39.16 20.37
C ASP A 175 13.85 39.71 21.08
N PHE A 176 14.32 40.90 20.67
CA PHE A 176 14.92 41.99 21.46
C PHE A 176 15.74 42.96 20.57
N VAL A 177 15.04 43.94 19.97
CA VAL A 177 15.46 45.36 19.94
C VAL A 177 14.22 46.21 20.18
#